data_AF-A0A942MYP7-F1
#
_entry.id   AF-A0A942MYP7-F1
#
_cell.length_a   1.000
_cell.length_b   1.000
_cell.length_c   1.000
_cell.angle_alpha   90.00
_cell.angle_beta   90.00
_cell.angle_gamma   90.00
#
_symmetry.space_group_name_H-M   'P 1'
#
loop_
_entity.id
_entity.type
_entity.pdbx_description
1 polymer ?
#
loop_
_entity_poly.entity_id
_entity_poly.type
_entity_poly.pdbx_seq_one_letter_code
_entity_poly.pdbx_strand_id
1 'polypeptide(L)'
;MRKIFSLSFLIILFFSFSLSQQNEQPSKRTNQQTNERTTEQPFFNKLLPYFPPTFFEAELRLKHFIRSKRFSSIKKEYGELASIDSIFVRAKFLTNGNLSLALLLSTLATNDHRIIYFRFPIFDFRFPFPLSLESKEEFRQRFQNLPRYFLDPLSDNRDKLQHFFASAFLSYTFESKEMVKRMGMSVEKGEEQFIDGGRFDFEDLAMNKRGALFGERLSRYPESVPSVFIISQRSDNKKP
;
A
#
# COMPACT_ATOMS: atom_id res chain seq x y z
N MET A 1 -12.94 -5.03 -33.49
CA MET A 1 -12.72 -6.21 -32.61
C MET A 1 -12.02 -5.74 -31.34
N ARG A 2 -12.67 -5.95 -30.19
CA ARG A 2 -12.27 -5.42 -28.88
C ARG A 2 -11.02 -6.13 -28.35
N LYS A 3 -9.96 -5.38 -28.06
CA LYS A 3 -8.83 -5.87 -27.25
C LYS A 3 -9.14 -5.58 -25.79
N ILE A 4 -9.37 -6.66 -25.04
CA ILE A 4 -9.43 -6.66 -23.57
C ILE A 4 -7.98 -6.70 -23.08
N PHE A 5 -7.48 -5.58 -22.57
CA PHE A 5 -6.31 -5.53 -21.69
C PHE A 5 -6.63 -4.51 -20.61
N SER A 6 -7.16 -5.00 -19.51
CA SER A 6 -7.37 -4.27 -18.26
C SER A 6 -7.35 -5.33 -17.16
N LEU A 7 -6.86 -4.99 -15.98
CA LEU A 7 -6.67 -5.91 -14.85
C LEU A 7 -5.44 -6.81 -14.99
N SER A 8 -4.26 -6.21 -15.24
CA SER A 8 -3.04 -7.00 -15.45
C SER A 8 -2.03 -6.92 -14.32
N PHE A 9 -1.73 -5.84 -13.60
CA PHE A 9 -0.57 -5.94 -12.68
C PHE A 9 -0.89 -6.47 -11.26
N LEU A 10 -1.94 -5.95 -10.62
CA LEU A 10 -2.40 -6.51 -9.33
C LEU A 10 -2.98 -7.93 -9.52
N ILE A 11 -3.58 -8.18 -10.68
CA ILE A 11 -4.04 -9.51 -11.06
C ILE A 11 -2.91 -10.41 -11.56
N ILE A 12 -1.88 -9.97 -12.29
CA ILE A 12 -0.76 -10.85 -12.67
C ILE A 12 0.02 -11.27 -11.43
N LEU A 13 0.19 -10.40 -10.42
CA LEU A 13 0.73 -10.83 -9.13
C LEU A 13 -0.16 -11.89 -8.43
N PHE A 14 -1.49 -11.88 -8.68
CA PHE A 14 -2.47 -12.77 -8.05
C PHE A 14 -2.93 -13.97 -8.91
N PHE A 15 -2.83 -13.96 -10.24
CA PHE A 15 -3.29 -15.01 -11.17
C PHE A 15 -2.16 -15.97 -11.55
N SER A 16 -0.90 -15.51 -11.55
CA SER A 16 0.27 -16.41 -11.58
C SER A 16 0.24 -17.39 -10.40
N PHE A 17 -0.42 -17.01 -9.30
CA PHE A 17 -0.60 -17.82 -8.10
C PHE A 17 -1.75 -18.85 -8.20
N SER A 18 -2.86 -18.55 -8.90
CA SER A 18 -3.97 -19.49 -9.07
C SER A 18 -3.72 -20.60 -10.10
N LEU A 19 -2.95 -20.35 -11.16
CA LEU A 19 -2.65 -21.36 -12.19
C LEU A 19 -1.66 -22.46 -11.72
N SER A 20 -0.92 -22.22 -10.63
CA SER A 20 -0.02 -23.23 -10.05
C SER A 20 -0.73 -24.23 -9.12
N GLN A 21 -2.01 -24.02 -8.78
CA GLN A 21 -2.75 -24.85 -7.79
C GLN A 21 -3.63 -25.95 -8.41
N GLN A 22 -3.68 -26.12 -9.73
CA GLN A 22 -4.54 -27.14 -10.36
C GLN A 22 -3.98 -28.57 -10.41
N ASN A 23 -2.85 -28.85 -9.74
CA ASN A 23 -2.16 -30.14 -9.90
C ASN A 23 -2.00 -30.99 -8.63
N GLU A 24 -2.88 -30.86 -7.63
CA GLU A 24 -2.94 -31.84 -6.55
C GLU A 24 -4.38 -32.26 -6.24
N GLN A 25 -4.66 -33.55 -6.45
CA GLN A 25 -5.92 -34.17 -6.05
C GLN A 25 -5.95 -34.47 -4.55
N PRO A 26 -7.10 -34.33 -3.86
CA PRO A 26 -7.18 -34.63 -2.44
C PRO A 26 -7.50 -36.11 -2.17
N SER A 27 -6.65 -36.73 -1.35
CA SER A 27 -6.94 -37.99 -0.64
C SER A 27 -7.86 -37.75 0.57
N LYS A 28 -8.75 -38.70 0.85
CA LYS A 28 -9.85 -38.61 1.83
C LYS A 28 -9.42 -38.99 3.26
N ARG A 29 -10.23 -38.50 4.23
CA ARG A 29 -10.54 -38.99 5.61
C ARG A 29 -9.54 -38.62 6.73
N THR A 30 -9.89 -38.26 7.97
CA THR A 30 -11.14 -38.28 8.79
C THR A 30 -11.03 -37.26 9.96
N ASN A 31 -12.19 -36.80 10.44
CA ASN A 31 -12.52 -35.96 11.61
C ASN A 31 -11.66 -36.06 12.88
N GLN A 32 -11.38 -34.89 13.48
CA GLN A 32 -11.41 -34.69 14.94
C GLN A 32 -11.83 -33.23 15.26
N GLN A 33 -12.88 -33.10 16.08
CA GLN A 33 -13.34 -31.84 16.64
C GLN A 33 -12.30 -31.25 17.60
N THR A 34 -11.86 -30.03 17.35
CA THR A 34 -11.27 -29.16 18.36
C THR A 34 -11.76 -27.72 18.15
N ASN A 35 -11.94 -27.00 19.26
CA ASN A 35 -12.36 -25.60 19.32
C ASN A 35 -11.47 -24.71 18.44
N GLU A 36 -11.96 -24.31 17.28
CA GLU A 36 -11.24 -23.41 16.39
C GLU A 36 -11.48 -21.94 16.77
N ARG A 37 -10.48 -21.33 17.40
CA ARG A 37 -10.15 -19.95 17.03
C ARG A 37 -9.84 -20.00 15.54
N THR A 38 -10.74 -19.50 14.71
CA THR A 38 -10.50 -19.27 13.28
C THR A 38 -9.31 -18.32 13.16
N THR A 39 -8.14 -18.92 13.05
CA THR A 39 -6.90 -18.23 12.72
C THR A 39 -7.01 -17.94 11.23
N GLU A 40 -7.40 -16.71 10.89
CA GLU A 40 -7.40 -16.14 9.54
C GLU A 40 -5.96 -15.99 8.97
N GLN A 41 -5.11 -16.99 9.16
CA GLN A 41 -3.72 -17.07 8.72
C GLN A 41 -3.49 -17.92 7.43
N PRO A 42 -4.45 -18.66 6.83
CA PRO A 42 -4.10 -19.63 5.78
C PRO A 42 -3.68 -19.00 4.45
N PHE A 43 -4.00 -17.73 4.21
CA PHE A 43 -3.63 -17.04 2.97
C PHE A 43 -2.18 -16.51 2.99
N PHE A 44 -1.78 -15.83 4.07
CA PHE A 44 -0.45 -15.22 4.19
C PHE A 44 0.67 -16.27 4.23
N ASN A 45 0.41 -17.42 4.83
CA ASN A 45 1.34 -18.56 4.83
C ASN A 45 1.67 -19.07 3.42
N LYS A 46 0.80 -18.82 2.43
CA LYS A 46 1.07 -19.19 1.03
C LYS A 46 1.82 -18.12 0.24
N LEU A 47 1.84 -16.87 0.71
CA LEU A 47 2.64 -15.77 0.11
C LEU A 47 4.07 -15.75 0.65
N LEU A 48 4.31 -16.38 1.80
CA LEU A 48 5.62 -16.48 2.45
C LEU A 48 6.80 -16.94 1.56
N PRO A 49 6.63 -17.84 0.56
CA PRO A 49 7.74 -18.27 -0.30
C PRO A 49 8.27 -17.16 -1.22
N TYR A 50 7.46 -16.15 -1.53
CA TYR A 50 7.77 -15.12 -2.53
C TYR A 50 8.36 -13.85 -1.93
N PHE A 51 8.27 -13.69 -0.61
CA PHE A 51 8.87 -12.60 0.13
C PHE A 51 9.79 -13.16 1.21
N PRO A 52 11.03 -12.67 1.35
CA PRO A 52 11.89 -13.08 2.45
C PRO A 52 11.15 -12.89 3.79
N PRO A 53 11.22 -13.83 4.74
CA PRO A 53 10.57 -13.66 6.05
C PRO A 53 10.91 -12.33 6.74
N THR A 54 12.11 -11.81 6.47
CA THR A 54 12.60 -10.53 6.94
C THR A 54 11.79 -9.33 6.42
N PHE A 55 11.10 -9.44 5.29
CA PHE A 55 10.24 -8.39 4.75
C PHE A 55 8.97 -8.22 5.61
N PHE A 56 8.27 -9.31 5.94
CA PHE A 56 7.08 -9.23 6.81
C PHE A 56 7.46 -8.78 8.22
N GLU A 57 8.61 -9.23 8.73
CA GLU A 57 9.13 -8.72 9.99
C GLU A 57 9.38 -7.20 9.94
N ALA A 58 9.99 -6.70 8.85
CA ALA A 58 10.17 -5.27 8.64
C ALA A 58 8.83 -4.53 8.56
N GLU A 59 7.81 -5.11 7.94
CA GLU A 59 6.47 -4.51 7.81
C GLU A 59 5.83 -4.35 9.18
N LEU A 60 5.81 -5.43 9.97
CA LEU A 60 5.29 -5.41 11.34
C LEU A 60 6.07 -4.43 12.22
N ARG A 61 7.40 -4.35 12.08
CA ARG A 61 8.24 -3.39 12.79
C ARG A 61 7.95 -1.94 12.40
N LEU A 62 7.68 -1.66 11.12
CA LEU A 62 7.32 -0.32 10.67
C LEU A 62 5.93 0.08 11.17
N LYS A 63 4.94 -0.83 11.07
CA LYS A 63 3.60 -0.63 11.63
C LYS A 63 3.64 -0.42 13.14
N HIS A 64 4.48 -1.18 13.86
CA HIS A 64 4.73 -0.97 15.29
C HIS A 64 5.36 0.39 15.58
N PHE A 65 6.32 0.84 14.77
CA PHE A 65 6.89 2.19 14.89
C PHE A 65 5.83 3.27 14.75
N ILE A 66 4.94 3.20 13.75
CA ILE A 66 3.86 4.19 13.54
C ILE A 66 2.89 4.24 14.74
N ARG A 67 2.63 3.09 15.39
CA ARG A 67 1.82 3.01 16.62
C ARG A 67 2.51 3.59 17.85
N SER A 68 3.84 3.68 17.84
CA SER A 68 4.62 4.01 19.03
C SER A 68 4.46 5.46 19.48
N LYS A 69 4.64 5.69 20.80
CA LYS A 69 4.72 7.05 21.37
C LYS A 69 5.80 7.90 20.70
N ARG A 70 6.91 7.28 20.28
CA ARG A 70 8.00 7.97 19.58
C ARG A 70 7.52 8.61 18.28
N PHE A 71 6.73 7.88 17.49
CA PHE A 71 6.17 8.41 16.25
C PHE A 71 5.16 9.53 16.53
N SER A 72 4.28 9.35 17.52
CA SER A 72 3.36 10.40 17.96
C SER A 72 4.09 11.67 18.42
N SER A 73 5.22 11.54 19.12
CA SER A 73 6.07 12.67 19.52
C SER A 73 6.66 13.38 18.31
N ILE A 74 7.22 12.65 17.33
CA ILE A 74 7.75 13.24 16.09
C ILE A 74 6.65 14.05 15.37
N LYS A 75 5.46 13.47 15.23
CA LYS A 75 4.32 14.12 14.58
C LYS A 75 3.87 15.38 15.33
N LYS A 76 3.87 15.35 16.67
CA LYS A 76 3.49 16.51 17.50
C LYS A 76 4.53 17.64 17.46
N GLU A 77 5.81 17.29 17.48
CA GLU A 77 6.91 18.24 17.59
C GLU A 77 7.31 18.86 16.24
N TYR A 78 7.33 18.05 15.18
CA TYR A 78 7.80 18.45 13.85
C TYR A 78 6.70 18.50 12.79
N GLY A 79 5.49 18.09 13.13
CA GLY A 79 4.32 18.15 12.25
C GLY A 79 4.15 16.96 11.31
N GLU A 80 3.09 17.03 10.50
CA GLU A 80 2.62 15.97 9.61
C GLU A 80 3.66 15.57 8.56
N LEU A 81 4.27 16.54 7.86
CA LEU A 81 5.24 16.27 6.80
C LEU A 81 6.52 15.60 7.33
N ALA A 82 7.05 16.05 8.46
CA ALA A 82 8.21 15.42 9.10
C ALA A 82 7.90 13.98 9.56
N SER A 83 6.65 13.72 9.99
CA SER A 83 6.25 12.37 10.33
C SER A 83 6.22 11.44 9.11
N ILE A 84 5.87 11.93 7.91
CA ILE A 84 5.98 11.15 6.65
C ILE A 84 7.44 10.79 6.37
N ASP A 85 8.37 11.73 6.52
CA ASP A 85 9.79 11.44 6.37
C ASP A 85 10.24 10.36 7.34
N SER A 86 9.78 10.41 8.59
CA SER A 86 10.15 9.42 9.60
C SER A 86 9.67 8.00 9.25
N ILE A 87 8.51 7.86 8.57
CA ILE A 87 8.05 6.56 8.03
C ILE A 87 9.06 6.08 6.98
N PHE A 88 9.36 6.91 6.00
CA PHE A 88 10.23 6.53 4.89
C PHE A 88 11.67 6.26 5.33
N VAL A 89 12.23 7.08 6.22
CA VAL A 89 13.56 6.89 6.81
C VAL A 89 13.61 5.61 7.64
N ARG A 90 12.58 5.31 8.42
CA ARG A 90 12.50 4.04 9.16
C ARG A 90 12.40 2.85 8.21
N ALA A 91 11.66 2.98 7.11
CA ALA A 91 11.58 1.95 6.08
C ALA A 91 12.94 1.72 5.40
N LYS A 92 13.67 2.79 5.03
CA LYS A 92 15.05 2.71 4.51
C LYS A 92 15.96 1.97 5.49
N PHE A 93 15.88 2.28 6.78
CA PHE A 93 16.67 1.60 7.80
C PHE A 93 16.34 0.10 7.88
N LEU A 94 15.05 -0.27 7.93
CA LEU A 94 14.60 -1.65 8.05
C LEU A 94 14.91 -2.51 6.81
N THR A 95 15.19 -1.87 5.67
CA THR A 95 15.48 -2.51 4.39
C THR A 95 16.94 -2.37 3.98
N ASN A 96 17.83 -1.97 4.91
CA ASN A 96 19.25 -1.76 4.69
C ASN A 96 19.54 -0.83 3.49
N GLY A 97 18.74 0.22 3.33
CA GLY A 97 18.87 1.22 2.27
C GLY A 97 18.28 0.80 0.91
N ASN A 98 17.67 -0.38 0.78
CA ASN A 98 16.99 -0.77 -0.46
C ASN A 98 15.74 0.09 -0.67
N LEU A 99 15.86 1.11 -1.54
CA LEU A 99 14.80 2.11 -1.77
C LEU A 99 13.51 1.51 -2.34
N SER A 100 13.61 0.52 -3.23
CA SER A 100 12.44 -0.18 -3.78
C SER A 100 11.64 -0.85 -2.64
N LEU A 101 12.31 -1.64 -1.80
CA LEU A 101 11.67 -2.27 -0.65
C LEU A 101 11.21 -1.25 0.38
N ALA A 102 11.95 -0.16 0.62
CA ALA A 102 11.53 0.90 1.53
C ALA A 102 10.23 1.58 1.09
N LEU A 103 10.07 1.83 -0.22
CA LEU A 103 8.85 2.39 -0.79
C LEU A 103 7.68 1.42 -0.66
N LEU A 104 7.88 0.14 -1.04
CA LEU A 104 6.86 -0.89 -0.87
C LEU A 104 6.44 -1.07 0.60
N LEU A 105 7.43 -1.09 1.51
CA LEU A 105 7.18 -1.20 2.94
C LEU A 105 6.38 0.00 3.47
N SER A 106 6.71 1.21 2.99
CA SER A 106 5.99 2.43 3.33
C SER A 106 4.53 2.34 2.85
N THR A 107 4.29 1.88 1.61
CA THR A 107 2.93 1.63 1.08
C THR A 107 2.11 0.73 2.00
N LEU A 108 2.65 -0.45 2.35
CA LEU A 108 1.93 -1.43 3.17
C LEU A 108 1.70 -0.93 4.61
N ALA A 109 2.65 -0.19 5.17
CA ALA A 109 2.54 0.37 6.51
C ALA A 109 1.59 1.57 6.60
N THR A 110 1.37 2.30 5.50
CA THR A 110 0.44 3.43 5.43
C THR A 110 -0.94 3.07 4.90
N ASN A 111 -1.18 1.82 4.49
CA ASN A 111 -2.50 1.36 4.06
C ASN A 111 -3.57 1.67 5.13
N ASP A 112 -4.65 2.30 4.72
CA ASP A 112 -5.73 2.81 5.56
C ASP A 112 -6.92 1.85 5.63
N HIS A 113 -6.85 0.71 4.95
CA HIS A 113 -7.86 -0.35 4.97
C HIS A 113 -7.31 -1.62 5.64
N ARG A 114 -8.08 -2.18 6.59
CA ARG A 114 -7.75 -3.48 7.20
C ARG A 114 -8.30 -4.64 6.37
N ILE A 115 -9.52 -4.47 5.88
CA ILE A 115 -10.25 -5.39 5.03
C ILE A 115 -10.86 -4.55 3.92
N ILE A 116 -10.74 -5.01 2.68
CA ILE A 116 -11.52 -4.50 1.55
C ILE A 116 -12.53 -5.56 1.13
N TYR A 117 -13.67 -5.13 0.60
CA TYR A 117 -14.69 -6.04 0.09
C TYR A 117 -14.69 -5.95 -1.43
N PHE A 118 -14.35 -7.05 -2.09
CA PHE A 118 -14.45 -7.13 -3.54
C PHE A 118 -15.90 -7.41 -3.94
N ARG A 119 -16.42 -6.60 -4.87
CA ARG A 119 -17.71 -6.83 -5.54
C ARG A 119 -17.47 -7.45 -6.90
N PHE A 120 -18.15 -8.55 -7.20
CA PHE A 120 -18.19 -9.09 -8.55
C PHE A 120 -19.35 -8.47 -9.33
N PRO A 121 -19.14 -7.95 -10.54
CA PRO A 121 -20.20 -7.23 -11.27
C PRO A 121 -21.38 -8.12 -11.71
N ILE A 122 -21.22 -9.45 -11.64
CA ILE A 122 -22.23 -10.43 -12.13
C ILE A 122 -23.11 -10.96 -10.98
N PHE A 123 -22.61 -10.97 -9.74
CA PHE A 123 -23.31 -11.48 -8.57
C PHE A 123 -23.12 -10.51 -7.40
N ASP A 124 -24.16 -10.21 -6.61
CA ASP A 124 -24.07 -9.32 -5.41
C ASP A 124 -23.29 -9.96 -4.24
N PHE A 125 -22.31 -10.80 -4.56
CA PHE A 125 -21.42 -11.45 -3.62
C PHE A 125 -20.25 -10.52 -3.28
N ARG A 126 -20.06 -10.28 -1.99
CA ARG A 126 -18.96 -9.48 -1.44
C ARG A 126 -17.94 -10.40 -0.78
N PHE A 127 -16.73 -10.41 -1.31
CA PHE A 127 -15.64 -11.21 -0.76
C PHE A 127 -14.73 -10.35 0.14
N PRO A 128 -14.66 -10.60 1.46
CA PRO A 128 -13.73 -9.90 2.32
C PRO A 128 -12.29 -10.32 2.04
N PHE A 129 -11.41 -9.35 1.83
CA PHE A 129 -9.99 -9.59 1.63
C PHE A 129 -9.17 -8.83 2.70
N PRO A 130 -8.46 -9.55 3.59
CA PRO A 130 -7.65 -8.91 4.61
C PRO A 130 -6.38 -8.30 3.99
N LEU A 131 -6.17 -7.01 4.23
CA LEU A 131 -4.98 -6.26 3.79
C LEU A 131 -3.96 -6.02 4.90
N SER A 132 -4.30 -6.35 6.15
CA SER A 132 -3.38 -6.25 7.29
C SER A 132 -3.50 -7.45 8.21
N LEU A 133 -2.34 -7.90 8.70
CA LEU A 133 -2.20 -8.92 9.75
C LEU A 133 -2.45 -8.36 11.16
N GLU A 134 -2.62 -7.04 11.29
CA GLU A 134 -2.88 -6.39 12.57
C GLU A 134 -4.24 -6.80 13.14
N SER A 135 -4.30 -6.97 14.47
CA SER A 135 -5.58 -7.00 15.15
C SER A 135 -6.34 -5.68 14.95
N LYS A 136 -7.65 -5.69 15.17
CA LYS A 136 -8.50 -4.50 15.01
C LYS A 136 -7.99 -3.30 15.83
N GLU A 137 -7.52 -3.56 17.05
CA GLU A 137 -7.02 -2.52 17.94
C GLU A 137 -5.67 -1.96 17.48
N GLU A 138 -4.75 -2.83 17.07
CA GLU A 138 -3.46 -2.41 16.53
C GLU A 138 -3.63 -1.58 15.26
N PHE A 139 -4.47 -2.04 14.33
CA PHE A 139 -4.80 -1.31 13.12
C PHE A 139 -5.37 0.08 13.44
N ARG A 140 -6.32 0.16 14.39
CA ARG A 140 -6.93 1.42 14.82
C ARG A 140 -5.89 2.39 15.36
N GLN A 141 -4.98 1.93 16.21
CA GLN A 141 -3.90 2.75 16.77
C GLN A 141 -2.97 3.26 15.67
N ARG A 142 -2.59 2.40 14.71
CA ARG A 142 -1.74 2.79 13.59
C ARG A 142 -2.43 3.85 12.74
N PHE A 143 -3.66 3.57 12.33
CA PHE A 143 -4.46 4.45 11.47
C PHE A 143 -4.66 5.83 12.12
N GLN A 144 -4.97 5.89 13.41
CA GLN A 144 -5.13 7.17 14.13
C GLN A 144 -3.83 7.99 14.17
N ASN A 145 -2.68 7.32 14.26
CA ASN A 145 -1.38 7.97 14.27
C ASN A 145 -0.91 8.43 12.89
N LEU A 146 -1.40 7.83 11.80
CA LEU A 146 -0.95 8.18 10.44
C LEU A 146 -1.07 9.69 10.16
N PRO A 147 -0.15 10.25 9.36
CA PRO A 147 -0.23 11.64 8.92
C PRO A 147 -1.56 11.92 8.20
N ARG A 148 -2.33 12.90 8.66
CA ARG A 148 -3.69 13.19 8.19
C ARG A 148 -3.77 14.47 7.35
N TYR A 149 -3.09 15.51 7.81
CA TYR A 149 -3.30 16.89 7.33
C TYR A 149 -2.10 17.41 6.54
N PHE A 150 -1.41 16.54 5.81
CA PHE A 150 -0.15 16.90 5.17
C PHE A 150 -0.33 17.57 3.81
N LEU A 151 -1.48 17.38 3.14
CA LEU A 151 -1.83 18.07 1.88
C LEU A 151 -2.67 19.32 2.13
N ASP A 152 -3.70 19.19 2.96
CA ASP A 152 -4.63 20.23 3.35
C ASP A 152 -4.94 20.09 4.87
N PRO A 153 -4.86 21.17 5.67
CA PRO A 153 -5.25 21.15 7.08
C PRO A 153 -6.72 20.76 7.35
N LEU A 154 -7.61 20.86 6.37
CA LEU A 154 -9.05 20.63 6.52
C LEU A 154 -9.52 19.24 6.07
N SER A 155 -8.68 18.51 5.30
CA SER A 155 -9.05 17.21 4.74
C SER A 155 -8.30 16.05 5.41
N ASP A 156 -8.96 14.89 5.55
CA ASP A 156 -8.30 13.65 5.95
C ASP A 156 -7.63 13.02 4.73
N ASN A 157 -6.29 13.01 4.71
CA ASN A 157 -5.52 12.56 3.54
C ASN A 157 -4.73 11.27 3.84
N ARG A 158 -5.11 10.46 4.83
CA ARG A 158 -4.31 9.29 5.23
C ARG A 158 -4.17 8.27 4.11
N ASP A 159 -5.25 7.99 3.39
CA ASP A 159 -5.31 7.17 2.19
C ASP A 159 -4.32 7.67 1.12
N LYS A 160 -4.17 8.98 0.97
CA LYS A 160 -3.24 9.57 -0.01
C LYS A 160 -1.78 9.15 0.21
N LEU A 161 -1.40 8.70 1.41
CA LEU A 161 -0.07 8.15 1.68
C LEU A 161 0.19 6.85 0.94
N GLN A 162 -0.78 5.93 0.91
CA GLN A 162 -0.60 4.66 0.18
C GLN A 162 -0.48 4.91 -1.32
N HIS A 163 -1.28 5.82 -1.90
CA HIS A 163 -1.18 6.21 -3.31
C HIS A 163 0.18 6.83 -3.63
N PHE A 164 0.66 7.73 -2.78
CA PHE A 164 1.99 8.35 -2.90
C PHE A 164 3.11 7.30 -2.92
N PHE A 165 3.18 6.46 -1.88
CA PHE A 165 4.27 5.48 -1.76
C PHE A 165 4.15 4.36 -2.81
N ALA A 166 2.94 3.89 -3.14
CA ALA A 166 2.73 2.86 -4.16
C ALA A 166 3.19 3.35 -5.54
N SER A 167 2.79 4.57 -5.92
CA SER A 167 3.21 5.15 -7.20
C SER A 167 4.70 5.46 -7.24
N ALA A 168 5.29 5.86 -6.11
CA ALA A 168 6.74 6.02 -5.99
C ALA A 168 7.48 4.68 -6.15
N PHE A 169 7.00 3.61 -5.51
CA PHE A 169 7.54 2.26 -5.66
C PHE A 169 7.52 1.80 -7.11
N LEU A 170 6.36 1.91 -7.79
CA LEU A 170 6.23 1.51 -9.19
C LEU A 170 7.16 2.33 -10.09
N SER A 171 7.22 3.64 -9.90
CA SER A 171 8.07 4.52 -10.70
C SER A 171 9.55 4.23 -10.52
N TYR A 172 9.99 4.06 -9.26
CA TYR A 172 11.37 3.74 -8.93
C TYR A 172 11.78 2.37 -9.44
N THR A 173 10.91 1.36 -9.32
CA THR A 173 11.21 -0.03 -9.67
C THR A 173 11.26 -0.28 -11.17
N PHE A 174 10.38 0.40 -11.92
CA PHE A 174 10.22 0.14 -13.35
C PHE A 174 10.73 1.26 -14.25
N GLU A 175 11.21 2.37 -13.68
CA GLU A 175 11.83 3.49 -14.39
C GLU A 175 10.99 4.05 -15.55
N SER A 176 9.65 3.96 -15.44
CA SER A 176 8.73 4.31 -16.53
C SER A 176 7.53 5.12 -16.07
N LYS A 177 7.53 6.43 -16.39
CA LYS A 177 6.41 7.35 -16.14
C LYS A 177 5.11 6.89 -16.81
N GLU A 178 5.24 6.36 -18.02
CA GLU A 178 4.09 6.03 -18.85
C GLU A 178 3.40 4.78 -18.33
N MET A 179 4.19 3.84 -17.78
CA MET A 179 3.64 2.68 -17.10
C MET A 179 2.96 3.08 -15.80
N VAL A 180 3.54 3.96 -15.00
CA VAL A 180 2.94 4.41 -13.73
C VAL A 180 1.64 5.16 -13.97
N LYS A 181 1.59 6.05 -14.98
CA LYS A 181 0.34 6.75 -15.34
C LYS A 181 -0.77 5.78 -15.74
N ARG A 182 -0.44 4.76 -16.55
CA ARG A 182 -1.40 3.72 -16.93
C ARG A 182 -1.84 2.89 -15.72
N MET A 183 -0.89 2.48 -14.87
CA MET A 183 -1.17 1.70 -13.66
C MET A 183 -2.05 2.49 -12.69
N GLY A 184 -1.74 3.76 -12.41
CA GLY A 184 -2.57 4.62 -11.56
C GLY A 184 -4.00 4.71 -12.08
N MET A 185 -4.20 5.05 -13.36
CA MET A 185 -5.55 5.08 -13.95
C MET A 185 -6.26 3.72 -13.91
N SER A 186 -5.52 2.61 -14.05
CA SER A 186 -6.08 1.26 -13.95
C SER A 186 -6.44 0.88 -12.52
N VAL A 187 -5.68 1.33 -11.53
CA VAL A 187 -5.99 1.15 -10.10
C VAL A 187 -7.26 1.91 -9.76
N GLU A 188 -7.33 3.22 -10.03
CA GLU A 188 -8.53 4.03 -9.73
C GLU A 188 -9.82 3.46 -10.35
N LYS A 189 -9.74 3.07 -11.64
CA LYS A 189 -10.88 2.43 -12.32
C LYS A 189 -11.20 1.04 -11.74
N GLY A 190 -10.18 0.32 -11.31
CA GLY A 190 -10.33 -0.98 -10.67
C GLY A 190 -11.00 -0.85 -9.29
N GLU A 191 -10.63 0.16 -8.52
CA GLU A 191 -11.24 0.46 -7.22
C GLU A 191 -12.71 0.86 -7.40
N GLU A 192 -13.00 1.79 -8.31
CA GLU A 192 -14.38 2.16 -8.66
C GLU A 192 -15.20 0.94 -9.10
N GLN A 193 -14.64 0.04 -9.90
CA GLN A 193 -15.38 -1.07 -10.46
C GLN A 193 -15.53 -2.26 -9.49
N PHE A 194 -14.51 -2.58 -8.71
CA PHE A 194 -14.42 -3.85 -7.99
C PHE A 194 -14.35 -3.73 -6.47
N ILE A 195 -14.15 -2.54 -5.90
CA ILE A 195 -14.15 -2.35 -4.45
C ILE A 195 -15.51 -1.78 -4.02
N ASP A 196 -16.11 -2.39 -3.00
CA ASP A 196 -17.35 -1.89 -2.42
C ASP A 196 -17.15 -0.49 -1.83
N GLY A 197 -17.96 0.47 -2.27
CA GLY A 197 -17.80 1.88 -1.92
C GLY A 197 -16.63 2.61 -2.61
N GLY A 198 -15.89 1.94 -3.50
CA GLY A 198 -14.83 2.56 -4.30
C GLY A 198 -15.35 3.66 -5.20
N ARG A 199 -14.61 4.77 -5.31
CA ARG A 199 -14.96 5.93 -6.12
C ARG A 199 -13.74 6.44 -6.84
N PHE A 200 -13.95 6.98 -8.03
CA PHE A 200 -12.90 7.69 -8.74
C PHE A 200 -12.62 9.03 -8.04
N ASP A 201 -11.41 9.22 -7.53
CA ASP A 201 -10.98 10.44 -6.83
C ASP A 201 -9.83 11.14 -7.57
N PHE A 202 -10.03 12.42 -7.88
CA PHE A 202 -9.01 13.25 -8.51
C PHE A 202 -7.82 13.54 -7.59
N GLU A 203 -8.02 13.53 -6.27
CA GLU A 203 -6.94 13.69 -5.30
C GLU A 203 -6.02 12.46 -5.28
N ASP A 204 -6.56 11.25 -5.43
CA ASP A 204 -5.77 10.02 -5.58
C ASP A 204 -4.94 10.04 -6.85
N LEU A 205 -5.50 10.49 -7.97
CA LEU A 205 -4.72 10.70 -9.20
C LEU A 205 -3.59 11.72 -9.03
N ALA A 206 -3.85 12.83 -8.34
CA ALA A 206 -2.83 13.83 -8.07
C ALA A 206 -1.71 13.26 -7.20
N MET A 207 -2.05 12.40 -6.24
CA MET A 207 -1.11 11.78 -5.32
C MET A 207 -0.32 10.64 -5.95
N ASN A 208 -0.94 9.87 -6.83
CA ASN A 208 -0.26 8.93 -7.70
C ASN A 208 0.78 9.64 -8.57
N LYS A 209 0.42 10.77 -9.19
CA LYS A 209 1.37 11.59 -9.99
C LYS A 209 2.53 12.09 -9.15
N ARG A 210 2.28 12.62 -7.95
CA ARG A 210 3.34 13.09 -7.03
C ARG A 210 4.24 11.95 -6.59
N GLY A 211 3.68 10.81 -6.24
CA GLY A 211 4.42 9.59 -5.91
C GLY A 211 5.34 9.16 -7.07
N ALA A 212 4.81 9.11 -8.29
CA ALA A 212 5.58 8.74 -9.47
C ALA A 212 6.80 9.64 -9.68
N LEU A 213 6.61 10.96 -9.56
CA LEU A 213 7.69 11.95 -9.68
C LEU A 213 8.71 11.83 -8.54
N PHE A 214 8.26 11.50 -7.31
CA PHE A 214 9.16 11.23 -6.20
C PHE A 214 10.02 9.98 -6.44
N GLY A 215 9.42 8.90 -6.94
CA GLY A 215 10.15 7.69 -7.33
C GLY A 215 11.25 7.96 -8.37
N GLU A 216 10.93 8.73 -9.42
CA GLU A 216 11.91 9.16 -10.42
C GLU A 216 13.01 10.04 -9.81
N ARG A 217 12.65 10.91 -8.85
CA ARG A 217 13.63 11.73 -8.15
C ARG A 217 14.58 10.86 -7.34
N LEU A 218 14.10 9.83 -6.66
CA LEU A 218 14.93 8.91 -5.87
C LEU A 218 15.97 8.18 -6.73
N SER A 219 15.64 7.82 -7.97
CA SER A 219 16.61 7.20 -8.90
C SER A 219 17.81 8.11 -9.21
N ARG A 220 17.65 9.43 -9.10
CA ARG A 220 18.72 10.43 -9.31
C ARG A 220 19.34 10.94 -8.01
N TYR A 221 18.54 11.01 -6.96
CA TYR A 221 18.89 11.60 -5.67
C TYR A 221 18.40 10.70 -4.52
N PRO A 222 19.13 9.61 -4.18
CA PRO A 222 18.75 8.62 -3.16
C PRO A 222 18.49 9.16 -1.75
N GLU A 223 19.03 10.35 -1.46
CA GLU A 223 18.83 11.06 -0.18
C GLU A 223 17.59 11.95 -0.16
N SER A 224 16.79 11.96 -1.23
CA SER A 224 15.54 12.71 -1.24
C SER A 224 14.57 12.18 -0.19
N VAL A 225 13.89 13.10 0.50
CA VAL A 225 12.85 12.80 1.50
C VAL A 225 11.47 13.29 1.02
N PRO A 226 10.37 12.60 1.38
CA PRO A 226 9.02 12.93 0.93
C PRO A 226 8.60 14.39 1.21
N SER A 227 8.89 14.92 2.39
CA SER A 227 8.43 16.26 2.81
C SER A 227 8.96 17.37 1.89
N VAL A 228 10.28 17.39 1.66
CA VAL A 228 10.97 18.35 0.80
C VAL A 228 10.42 18.27 -0.61
N PHE A 229 10.18 17.04 -1.09
CA PHE A 229 9.58 16.83 -2.39
C PHE A 229 8.15 17.40 -2.47
N ILE A 230 7.27 17.04 -1.53
CA ILE A 230 5.88 17.50 -1.48
C ILE A 230 5.82 19.03 -1.40
N ILE A 231 6.68 19.67 -0.60
CA ILE A 231 6.78 21.13 -0.50
C ILE A 231 7.20 21.74 -1.85
N SER A 232 8.23 21.20 -2.51
CA SER A 232 8.70 21.73 -3.80
C SER A 232 7.61 21.74 -4.86
N GLN A 233 6.75 20.70 -4.88
CA GLN A 233 5.65 20.58 -5.83
C GLN A 233 4.51 21.58 -5.58
N ARG A 234 4.39 22.15 -4.37
CA ARG A 234 3.42 23.22 -4.10
C ARG A 234 3.83 24.55 -4.72
N SER A 235 5.13 24.83 -4.75
CA SER A 235 5.68 26.07 -5.28
C SER A 235 5.54 26.15 -6.81
N ASP A 236 5.71 25.02 -7.50
CA ASP A 236 5.62 24.96 -8.96
C ASP A 236 4.20 25.15 -9.48
N ASN A 237 3.17 24.75 -8.72
CA ASN A 237 1.76 24.95 -9.09
C ASN A 237 1.25 26.38 -8.86
N LYS A 238 2.08 27.30 -8.34
CA LYS A 238 1.76 28.72 -8.16
C LYS A 238 2.32 29.61 -9.27
N LYS A 239 2.97 29.06 -10.30
CA LYS A 239 3.32 29.84 -11.48
C LYS A 239 2.05 30.10 -12.31
N PRO A 240 1.74 31.38 -12.61
CA PRO A 240 0.56 31.76 -13.39
C PRO A 240 0.60 31.20 -14.82
#